data_AF-A0A7V5LEM0-F1
#
_entry.id   AF-A0A7V5LEM0-F1
#
_cell.length_a   1.000
_cell.length_b   1.000
_cell.length_c   1.000
_cell.angle_alpha   90.00
_cell.angle_beta   90.00
_cell.angle_gamma   90.00
#
_symmetry.space_group_name_H-M   'P 1'
#
loop_
_entity.id
_entity.type
_entity.pdbx_description
1 polymer ?
#
loop_
_entity_poly.entity_id
_entity_poly.type
_entity_poly.pdbx_seq_one_letter_code
_entity_poly.pdbx_strand_id
1 'polypeptide(L)' 'MEREISQVQVLNILITGDCIEAYPDDKPFPGGLFFGRQANGSPLHVVASYDVEQHWVYIITAYEPDLAHFKSDFRTRRNR' A
#
# COMPACT_ATOMS: atom_id res chain seq x y z
N MET A 1 21.01 0.02 -5.36
CA MET A 1 20.80 -0.52 -4.01
C MET A 1 19.32 -0.36 -3.70
N GLU A 2 18.50 -1.25 -4.28
CA GLU A 2 17.09 -1.37 -3.90
C GLU A 2 17.08 -1.76 -2.43
N ARG A 3 16.51 -0.91 -1.58
CA ARG A 3 16.25 -1.30 -0.20
C ARG A 3 15.11 -2.31 -0.27
N GLU A 4 15.41 -3.59 -0.04
CA GLU A 4 14.41 -4.65 0.03
C GLU A 4 13.37 -4.27 1.08
N ILE A 5 12.11 -4.09 0.64
CA ILE A 5 10.99 -3.84 1.54
C ILE A 5 10.69 -5.16 2.26
N SER A 6 10.93 -5.18 3.57
CA SER A 6 10.72 -6.38 4.39
C SER A 6 9.24 -6.65 4.63
N GLN A 7 8.89 -7.92 4.85
CA GLN A 7 7.53 -8.33 5.22
C GLN A 7 7.04 -7.62 6.49
N VAL A 8 7.92 -7.35 7.46
CA VAL A 8 7.59 -6.62 8.69
C VAL A 8 7.16 -5.19 8.37
N GLN A 9 7.84 -4.52 7.43
CA GLN A 9 7.43 -3.18 6.99
C GLN A 9 6.06 -3.23 6.32
N VAL A 10 5.81 -4.19 5.44
CA VAL A 10 4.51 -4.37 4.77
C VAL A 10 3.38 -4.57 5.80
N LEU A 11 3.58 -5.50 6.74
CA LEU A 11 2.59 -5.79 7.79
C LEU A 11 2.31 -4.57 8.66
N ASN A 12 3.35 -3.81 9.03
CA ASN A 12 3.18 -2.58 9.80
C ASN A 12 2.29 -1.57 9.06
N ILE A 13 2.47 -1.40 7.75
CA ILE A 13 1.60 -0.51 6.96
C ILE A 13 0.17 -1.03 6.88
N LEU A 14 -0.04 -2.33 6.73
CA LEU A 14 -1.40 -2.88 6.68
C LEU A 14 -2.13 -2.79 8.03
N ILE A 15 -1.41 -2.82 9.15
CA ILE A 15 -1.99 -2.75 10.50
C ILE A 15 -2.24 -1.30 10.94
N THR A 16 -1.34 -0.38 10.59
CA THR A 16 -1.32 0.99 11.15
C THR A 16 -1.49 2.10 10.12
N GLY A 17 -1.39 1.77 8.83
CA GLY A 17 -1.49 2.71 7.73
C GLY A 17 -2.94 3.02 7.35
N ASP A 18 -3.07 4.00 6.49
CA ASP A 18 -4.36 4.45 5.96
C ASP A 18 -4.64 3.79 4.62
N CYS A 19 -5.87 3.29 4.42
CA CYS A 19 -6.35 2.97 3.07
C CYS A 19 -6.65 4.28 2.33
N ILE A 20 -5.86 4.59 1.30
CA ILE A 20 -5.93 5.85 0.55
C ILE A 20 -6.65 5.71 -0.80
N GLU A 21 -6.73 4.49 -1.34
CA GLU A 21 -7.57 4.16 -2.49
C GLU A 21 -8.22 2.80 -2.25
N ALA A 22 -9.53 2.69 -2.44
CA ALA A 22 -10.26 1.42 -2.35
C ALA A 22 -10.54 0.89 -3.76
N TYR A 23 -10.32 -0.41 -3.97
CA TYR A 23 -10.58 -1.11 -5.22
C TYR A 23 -11.62 -2.23 -4.99
N PRO A 24 -12.89 -1.89 -4.70
CA PRO A 24 -13.91 -2.88 -4.35
C PRO A 24 -14.26 -3.82 -5.51
N ASP A 25 -14.01 -3.37 -6.74
CA ASP A 25 -14.33 -4.11 -7.96
C ASP A 25 -13.19 -5.01 -8.47
N ASP A 26 -12.02 -4.97 -7.80
CA ASP A 26 -10.88 -5.81 -8.15
C ASP A 26 -11.21 -7.30 -8.08
N LYS A 27 -10.54 -8.07 -8.94
CA LYS A 27 -10.68 -9.54 -9.04
C LYS A 27 -9.33 -10.21 -8.77
N PRO A 28 -9.32 -11.36 -8.06
CA PRO A 28 -10.46 -12.13 -7.56
C PRO A 28 -11.13 -11.56 -6.30
N PHE A 29 -10.42 -10.71 -5.55
CA PHE A 29 -10.87 -10.17 -4.26
C PHE A 29 -10.75 -8.64 -4.25
N PRO A 30 -11.60 -7.93 -3.50
CA PRO A 30 -11.49 -6.48 -3.36
C PRO A 30 -10.12 -6.10 -2.81
N GLY A 31 -9.54 -5.06 -3.42
CA GLY A 31 -8.21 -4.55 -3.13
C GLY A 31 -8.23 -3.15 -2.51
N GLY A 32 -7.05 -2.68 -2.19
CA GLY A 32 -6.81 -1.29 -1.82
C GLY A 32 -5.34 -0.91 -1.85
N LEU A 33 -5.09 0.39 -1.96
CA LEU A 33 -3.79 1.00 -1.75
C LEU A 33 -3.71 1.54 -0.33
N PHE A 34 -2.74 1.04 0.42
CA PHE A 34 -2.47 1.43 1.79
C PHE A 34 -1.20 2.28 1.84
N PHE A 35 -1.23 3.33 2.64
CA PHE A 35 -0.11 4.25 2.85
C PHE A 35 0.25 4.34 4.32
N GLY A 36 1.55 4.33 4.59
CA GLY A 36 2.06 4.83 5.86
C GLY A 36 3.54 5.19 5.76
N ARG A 37 4.16 5.43 6.91
CA ARG A 37 5.57 5.77 6.99
C ARG A 37 6.32 4.69 7.73
N GLN A 38 7.49 4.33 7.19
CA GLN A 38 8.43 3.44 7.86
C GLN A 38 9.02 4.12 9.11
N ALA A 39 9.71 3.34 9.95
CA ALA A 39 10.37 3.86 11.16
C ALA A 39 11.40 4.97 10.87
N ASN A 40 12.00 4.98 9.67
CA ASN A 40 12.92 6.02 9.22
C ASN A 40 12.21 7.25 8.61
N GLY A 41 10.88 7.28 8.61
CA GLY A 41 10.04 8.35 8.04
C GLY A 41 9.75 8.24 6.55
N SER A 42 10.36 7.29 5.82
CA SER A 42 10.13 7.14 4.37
C SER A 42 8.70 6.67 4.09
N PRO A 43 8.05 7.17 3.02
CA PRO A 43 6.70 6.74 2.65
C PRO A 43 6.74 5.32 2.09
N LEU A 44 5.72 4.52 2.40
CA LEU A 44 5.56 3.18 1.85
C LEU A 44 4.11 2.96 1.41
N HIS A 45 3.97 2.54 0.15
CA HIS A 45 2.73 2.03 -0.41
C HIS A 45 2.70 0.51 -0.36
N VAL A 46 1.54 -0.03 -0.01
CA VAL A 46 1.24 -1.46 -0.10
C VAL A 46 -0.07 -1.61 -0.84
N VAL A 47 -0.07 -2.42 -1.90
CA VAL A 47 -1.30 -2.87 -2.54
C VAL A 47 -1.61 -4.26 -2.01
N ALA A 48 -2.79 -4.41 -1.41
CA ALA A 48 -3.24 -5.67 -0.86
C ALA A 48 -4.71 -5.93 -1.21
N SER A 49 -5.09 -7.21 -1.27
CA SER A 49 -6.48 -7.64 -1.40
C SER A 49 -6.87 -8.56 -0.25
N TYR A 50 -8.16 -8.59 0.06
CA TYR A 50 -8.69 -9.34 1.19
C TYR A 50 -9.76 -10.33 0.74
N ASP A 51 -9.49 -11.61 0.95
CA ASP A 51 -10.47 -12.69 0.83
C ASP A 51 -11.25 -12.80 2.13
N VAL A 52 -12.52 -12.38 2.08
CA VAL A 52 -13.44 -12.40 3.22
C VAL A 52 -13.82 -13.83 3.65
N GLU A 53 -13.81 -14.79 2.73
CA GLU A 53 -14.20 -16.18 3.04
C GLU A 53 -13.08 -16.87 3.82
N GLN A 54 -11.85 -16.80 3.31
CA GLN A 54 -10.68 -17.44 3.93
C GLN A 54 -10.00 -16.57 5.00
N HIS A 55 -10.40 -15.30 5.13
CA HIS A 55 -9.75 -14.29 5.97
C HIS A 55 -8.27 -14.10 5.63
N TRP A 56 -7.92 -14.17 4.35
CA TRP A 56 -6.55 -14.02 3.86
C TRP A 56 -6.31 -12.64 3.27
N VAL A 57 -5.15 -12.07 3.58
CA VAL A 57 -4.65 -10.85 2.95
C VAL A 57 -3.56 -11.25 1.96
N TYR A 58 -3.76 -10.91 0.69
CA TYR A 58 -2.77 -11.10 -0.35
C TYR A 58 -2.02 -9.79 -0.58
N ILE A 59 -0.69 -9.85 -0.58
CA ILE A 59 0.17 -8.70 -0.89
C ILE A 59 0.47 -8.73 -2.38
N ILE A 60 -0.03 -7.74 -3.13
CA ILE A 60 0.22 -7.63 -4.57
C ILE A 60 1.59 -6.99 -4.79
N THR A 61 1.84 -5.85 -4.17
CA THR A 61 3.12 -5.14 -4.28
C THR A 61 3.33 -4.18 -3.10
N ALA A 62 4.59 -3.85 -2.83
CA ALA A 62 4.96 -2.77 -1.92
C ALA A 62 6.07 -1.94 -2.56
N TYR A 63 5.97 -0.61 -2.47
CA TYR A 63 6.92 0.31 -3.11
C TYR A 63 6.95 1.67 -2.41
N GLU A 64 8.07 2.38 -2.50
CA GLU A 64 8.12 3.80 -2.07
C GLU A 64 7.48 4.68 -3.17
N PRO A 65 6.46 5.49 -2.87
CA PRO A 65 5.82 6.34 -3.88
C PRO A 65 6.72 7.48 -4.33
N ASP A 66 6.59 7.87 -5.59
CA ASP A 66 7.31 9.01 -6.17
C ASP A 66 6.42 10.24 -6.39
N LEU A 67 7.07 11.40 -6.52
CA LEU A 67 6.40 12.69 -6.73
C LEU A 67 5.90 12.92 -8.16
N ALA A 68 6.26 12.04 -9.12
CA ALA A 68 5.75 12.10 -10.48
C ALA A 68 4.30 11.58 -10.53
N HIS A 69 4.00 10.55 -9.73
CA HIS A 69 2.66 9.95 -9.64
C HIS A 69 1.82 10.46 -8.47
N PHE A 70 2.44 10.94 -7.38
CA PHE A 70 1.74 11.43 -6.19
C PHE A 70 2.10 12.88 -5.84
N LYS A 71 1.22 13.56 -5.12
CA LYS A 71 1.53 14.87 -4.52
C LYS A 71 2.57 14.71 -3.40
N SER A 72 3.07 15.82 -2.87
CA SER A 72 4.08 15.83 -1.80
C SER A 72 3.60 15.22 -0.47
N ASP A 73 2.30 14.95 -0.34
CA ASP A 73 1.74 14.19 0.77
C ASP A 73 1.98 12.67 0.65
N PHE A 74 2.42 12.21 -0.54
CA PHE A 74 2.55 10.80 -0.92
C PHE A 74 1.26 9.98 -0.77
N ARG A 75 0.10 10.64 -0.72
CA ARG A 75 -1.22 10.02 -0.56
C ARG A 75 -2.11 10.31 -1.76
N THR A 76 -2.09 11.56 -2.22
CA THR A 76 -2.98 12.00 -3.29
C THR A 76 -2.33 11.74 -4.64
N ARG A 77 -2.92 10.84 -5.44
CA ARG A 77 -2.47 10.60 -6.80
C ARG A 77 -2.62 11.88 -7.64
N ARG A 78 -1.63 12.14 -8.49
CA ARG A 78 -1.75 13.16 -9.54
C ARG A 78 -2.60 12.55 -10.65
N ASN A 79 -3.81 13.10 -10.85
CA ASN A 79 -4.56 12.79 -12.06
C ASN A 79 -3.73 13.30 -13.25
N ARG A 80 -3.64 12.46 -14.29
CA ARG A 80 -3.04 12.84 -15.57
C ARG A 80 -3.78 14.02 -16.19
#